data_AF-A0A1Y6FMS5-F1
#
_entry.id   AF-A0A1Y6FMS5-F1
#
_cell.length_a   1.000
_cell.length_b   1.000
_cell.length_c   1.000
_cell.angle_alpha   90.00
_cell.angle_beta   90.00
_cell.angle_gamma   90.00
#
_symmetry.space_group_name_H-M   'P 1'
#
loop_
_entity.id
_entity.type
_entity.pdbx_description
1 polymer ?
#
loop_
_entity_poly.entity_id
_entity_poly.type
_entity_poly.pdbx_seq_one_letter_code
_entity_poly.pdbx_strand_id
1 'polypeptide(L)'
;MNVVIEIHYKADSRALQVGTFPLKGRKPEYIALEFWRQIKKQMSHRAELEKIISDGDRDITQLVIDLEKHEWNKSMNDNLPF
;
A
#
# COMPACT_ATOMS: atom_id res chain seq x y z
N MET A 1 -12.12 5.02 -14.45
CA MET A 1 -11.06 3.99 -14.57
C MET A 1 -10.85 3.40 -13.20
N ASN A 2 -10.78 2.08 -13.12
CA ASN A 2 -10.67 1.33 -11.88
C ASN A 2 -9.29 0.68 -11.90
N VAL A 3 -8.67 0.50 -10.74
CA VAL A 3 -7.43 -0.26 -10.62
C VAL A 3 -7.68 -1.43 -9.70
N VAL A 4 -7.21 -2.60 -10.12
CA VAL A 4 -7.19 -3.80 -9.27
C VAL A 4 -5.86 -3.79 -8.53
N ILE A 5 -5.90 -3.88 -7.21
CA ILE A 5 -4.70 -4.00 -6.37
C ILE A 5 -4.73 -5.36 -5.70
N GLU A 6 -3.64 -6.10 -5.86
CA GLU A 6 -3.44 -7.42 -5.29
C GLU A 6 -2.28 -7.35 -4.31
N ILE A 7 -2.54 -7.65 -3.05
CA ILE A 7 -1.55 -7.65 -1.98
C ILE A 7 -1.36 -9.07 -1.49
N HIS A 8 -0.15 -9.56 -1.65
CA HIS A 8 0.33 -10.81 -1.10
C HIS A 8 1.07 -10.49 0.19
N TYR A 9 0.61 -11.05 1.30
CA TYR A 9 1.26 -10.86 2.59
C TYR A 9 1.24 -12.15 3.40
N LYS A 10 2.21 -12.26 4.31
CA LYS A 10 2.38 -13.38 5.20
C LYS A 10 2.07 -12.94 6.63
N ALA A 11 1.06 -13.53 7.24
CA ALA A 11 0.81 -13.35 8.67
C ALA A 11 1.04 -14.69 9.39
N ASP A 12 -0.03 -15.42 9.70
CA ASP A 12 0.05 -16.80 10.22
C ASP A 12 0.11 -17.83 9.07
N SER A 13 -0.45 -17.46 7.92
CA SER A 13 -0.41 -18.19 6.65
C SER A 13 -0.28 -17.18 5.52
N ARG A 14 0.09 -17.66 4.31
CA ARG A 14 0.11 -16.81 3.12
C ARG A 14 -1.31 -16.38 2.77
N ALA A 15 -1.54 -15.08 2.77
CA ALA A 15 -2.82 -14.47 2.45
C ALA A 15 -2.69 -13.61 1.20
N LEU A 16 -3.74 -13.66 0.38
CA LEU A 16 -3.91 -12.85 -0.80
C LEU A 16 -5.15 -11.98 -0.59
N GLN A 17 -4.99 -10.66 -0.65
CA GLN A 17 -6.11 -9.74 -0.73
C GLN A 17 -6.13 -9.01 -2.06
N VAL A 18 -7.28 -9.08 -2.73
CA VAL A 18 -7.53 -8.36 -3.97
C VAL A 18 -8.62 -7.33 -3.71
N GLY A 19 -8.35 -6.07 -4.06
CA GLY A 19 -9.29 -4.98 -3.96
C GLY A 19 -9.37 -4.23 -5.28
N THR A 20 -10.58 -3.98 -5.77
CA THR A 20 -10.79 -3.09 -6.92
C THR A 20 -11.16 -1.72 -6.40
N PHE A 21 -10.37 -0.72 -6.76
CA PHE A 21 -10.54 0.64 -6.31
C PHE A 21 -10.74 1.60 -7.48
N PRO A 22 -11.63 2.59 -7.36
CA PRO A 22 -11.79 3.59 -8.40
C PRO A 22 -10.60 4.55 -8.40
N LEU A 23 -9.97 4.75 -9.56
CA LEU A 23 -8.87 5.68 -9.78
C LEU A 23 -9.44 7.11 -9.87
N LYS A 24 -9.91 7.67 -8.75
CA LYS A 24 -10.50 9.03 -8.66
C LYS A 24 -9.42 10.13 -8.64
N GLY A 25 -8.47 10.08 -9.58
CA GLY A 25 -7.33 11.00 -9.61
C GLY A 25 -6.24 10.72 -8.57
N ARG A 26 -6.34 9.60 -7.84
CA ARG A 26 -5.27 9.09 -6.96
C ARG A 26 -4.38 8.12 -7.74
N LYS A 27 -3.07 8.15 -7.45
CA LYS A 27 -2.12 7.19 -8.01
C LYS A 27 -2.42 5.78 -7.48
N PRO A 28 -2.25 4.73 -8.30
CA PRO A 28 -2.49 3.35 -7.87
C PRO A 28 -1.59 2.95 -6.70
N GLU A 29 -0.38 3.52 -6.63
CA GLU A 29 0.58 3.35 -5.54
C GLU A 29 0.02 3.84 -4.20
N TYR A 30 -0.70 4.96 -4.21
CA TYR A 30 -1.27 5.55 -2.99
C TYR A 30 -2.44 4.70 -2.47
N ILE A 31 -3.28 4.23 -3.38
CA ILE A 31 -4.39 3.32 -3.07
C ILE A 31 -3.84 2.01 -2.49
N ALA A 32 -2.79 1.45 -3.10
CA ALA A 32 -2.16 0.24 -2.62
C ALA A 32 -1.52 0.41 -1.23
N LEU A 33 -0.89 1.56 -0.97
CA LEU A 33 -0.37 1.89 0.35
C LEU A 33 -1.48 2.00 1.41
N GLU A 34 -2.57 2.71 1.10
CA GLU A 34 -3.74 2.81 1.99
C GLU A 34 -4.33 1.43 2.28
N PHE A 35 -4.46 0.59 1.26
CA PHE A 35 -4.95 -0.78 1.39
C PHE A 35 -4.01 -1.62 2.27
N TRP A 36 -2.70 -1.54 2.05
CA TRP A 36 -1.70 -2.21 2.88
C TRP A 36 -1.73 -1.74 4.34
N ARG A 37 -1.88 -0.44 4.58
CA ARG A 37 -2.05 0.13 5.92
C ARG A 37 -3.30 -0.39 6.62
N GLN A 38 -4.42 -0.51 5.91
CA GLN A 38 -5.64 -1.10 6.48
C GLN A 38 -5.43 -2.57 6.84
N ILE A 39 -4.76 -3.34 5.99
CA ILE A 39 -4.43 -4.75 6.25
C ILE A 39 -3.54 -4.86 7.50
N LYS A 40 -2.44 -4.11 7.59
CA LYS A 40 -1.58 -4.09 8.80
C LYS A 40 -2.36 -3.73 10.07
N LYS A 41 -3.32 -2.81 9.96
CA LYS A 41 -4.15 -2.37 11.09
C LYS A 41 -5.14 -3.44 11.55
N GLN A 42 -5.65 -4.27 10.64
CA GLN A 42 -6.55 -5.38 10.96
C GLN A 42 -5.80 -6.65 11.40
N MET A 43 -4.71 -6.99 10.71
CA MET A 43 -3.83 -8.13 11.00
C MET A 43 -2.73 -7.67 11.97
N SER A 44 -3.07 -7.58 13.26
CA SER A 44 -2.18 -7.23 14.38
C SER A 44 -0.69 -7.50 14.14
N HIS A 45 0.08 -6.46 13.76
CA HIS A 45 1.56 -6.33 13.73
C HIS A 45 2.43 -7.46 13.11
N ARG A 46 1.86 -8.60 12.71
CA ARG A 46 2.58 -9.79 12.21
C ARG A 46 2.45 -9.96 10.69
N ALA A 47 1.77 -9.06 10.00
CA ALA A 47 1.64 -9.11 8.55
C ALA A 47 2.91 -8.56 7.88
N GLU A 48 3.67 -9.44 7.24
CA GLU A 48 4.81 -9.12 6.37
C GLU A 48 4.37 -8.99 4.91
N LEU A 49 4.72 -7.89 4.26
CA LEU A 49 4.42 -7.70 2.84
C LEU A 49 5.31 -8.62 1.99
N GLU A 50 4.72 -9.47 1.15
CA GLU A 50 5.48 -10.24 0.15
C GLU A 50 5.49 -9.51 -1.20
N LYS A 51 4.33 -9.09 -1.71
CA LYS A 51 4.22 -8.52 -3.06
C LYS A 51 2.97 -7.65 -3.22
N ILE A 52 3.06 -6.60 -4.03
CA ILE A 52 1.93 -5.78 -4.45
C ILE A 52 1.90 -5.70 -5.97
N ILE A 53 0.83 -6.23 -6.57
CA ILE A 53 0.55 -6.13 -7.99
C ILE A 53 -0.60 -5.14 -8.20
N SER A 54 -0.44 -4.28 -9.19
CA SER A 54 -1.49 -3.38 -9.66
C SER A 54 -1.86 -3.74 -11.09
N ASP A 55 -3.17 -3.73 -11.36
CA ASP A 55 -3.76 -4.02 -12.66
C ASP A 55 -3.35 -5.38 -13.24
N GLY A 56 -3.03 -6.36 -12.38
CA GLY A 56 -2.66 -7.73 -12.76
C GLY A 56 -1.26 -7.93 -13.37
N ASP A 57 -0.62 -6.87 -13.84
CA ASP A 57 0.67 -6.96 -14.57
C ASP A 57 1.79 -6.16 -13.90
N ARG A 58 1.46 -5.10 -13.16
CA ARG A 58 2.44 -4.12 -12.70
C ARG A 58 2.78 -4.27 -11.23
N ASP A 59 3.97 -4.79 -10.95
CA ASP A 59 4.51 -4.79 -9.58
C ASP A 59 4.81 -3.35 -9.13
N ILE A 60 4.18 -2.95 -8.03
CA ILE A 60 4.35 -1.63 -7.41
C ILE A 60 4.89 -1.74 -5.99
N THR A 61 5.44 -2.90 -5.62
CA THR A 61 5.91 -3.18 -4.25
C THR A 61 6.95 -2.14 -3.82
N GLN A 62 7.96 -1.92 -4.66
CA GLN A 62 8.99 -0.90 -4.38
C GLN A 62 8.44 0.52 -4.39
N LEU A 63 7.53 0.82 -5.32
CA LEU A 63 6.91 2.14 -5.43
C LEU A 63 6.10 2.50 -4.19
N VAL A 64 5.34 1.54 -3.65
CA VAL A 64 4.57 1.70 -2.41
C VAL A 64 5.49 1.92 -1.20
N ILE A 65 6.61 1.20 -1.12
CA ILE A 65 7.60 1.35 -0.04
C ILE A 65 8.28 2.73 -0.11
N ASP A 66 8.67 3.15 -1.32
CA ASP A 66 9.28 4.46 -1.53
C ASP A 66 8.30 5.60 -1.21
N LEU A 67 7.05 5.45 -1.65
CA LEU A 67 5.96 6.36 -1.33
C LEU A 67 5.69 6.45 0.17
N GLU A 68 5.70 5.32 0.90
CA GLU A 68 5.53 5.29 2.37
C GLU A 68 6.63 6.11 3.05
N LYS A 69 7.89 5.93 2.63
CA LYS A 69 9.03 6.70 3.14
C LYS A 69 8.92 8.18 2.80
N HIS A 70 8.51 8.50 1.58
CA HIS A 70 8.38 9.87 1.12
C HIS A 70 7.26 10.61 1.88
N GLU A 71 6.10 9.98 2.07
CA GLU A 71 4.99 10.53 2.86
C GLU A 71 5.37 10.68 4.33
N TRP A 72 6.08 9.71 4.92
CA TRP A 72 6.58 9.80 6.29
C TRP A 72 7.52 10.99 6.49
N ASN A 73 8.49 11.17 5.58
CA ASN A 73 9.42 12.30 5.62
C ASN A 73 8.70 13.64 5.41
N LYS A 74 7.71 13.69 4.52
CA LYS A 74 6.94 14.91 4.27
C LYS A 74 6.10 15.32 5.49
N SER A 75 5.42 14.36 6.14
CA SER A 75 4.65 14.64 7.37
C SER A 75 5.53 15.07 8.55
N MET A 76 6.79 14.62 8.61
CA MET A 76 7.75 15.08 9.63
C MET A 76 8.27 16.49 9.38
N ASN A 77 8.44 16.89 8.11
CA ASN A 77 8.98 18.22 7.79
C ASN A 77 7.94 19.35 7.88
N ASP A 78 6.64 19.04 7.78
CA ASP A 78 5.54 20.02 7.84
C ASP A 78 5.17 20.45 9.28
N ASN A 79 5.70 19.76 10.30
CA ASN A 79 5.46 20.06 11.72
C ASN A 79 6.59 20.85 12.41
N LEU A 80 7.52 21.45 11.67
CA LEU A 80 8.44 22.44 12.24
C LEU A 80 7.91 23.85 11.96
N PRO A 81 7.26 24.51 12.93
CA PRO A 81 7.08 25.95 12.85
C PRO A 81 8.48 26.58 13.02
N PHE A 82 8.97 27.24 11.97
CA PHE A 82 10.02 28.25 12.12
C PHE A 82 9.37 29.53 12.66
#